data_AF-A0A0S2W1V4-F1
#
_entry.id   AF-A0A0S2W1V4-F1
#
_cell.length_a   1.000
_cell.length_b   1.000
_cell.length_c   1.000
_cell.angle_alpha   90.00
_cell.angle_beta   90.00
_cell.angle_gamma   90.00
#
_symmetry.space_group_name_H-M   'P 1'
#
loop_
_entity.id
_entity.type
_entity.pdbx_description
1 polymer ?
#
loop_
_entity_poly.entity_id
_entity_poly.type
_entity_poly.pdbx_seq_one_letter_code
_entity_poly.pdbx_strand_id
1 'polypeptide(L)' 'MLGLPGKYREVVVLYYYQDCSTAEIAQALDLPQGTVSIRLKRARERLKPTLKEWYYAVWTSAYARTLS' A
#
# COMPACT_ATOMS: atom_id res chain seq x y z
N MET A 1 5.03 6.26 -2.85
CA MET A 1 6.04 5.47 -2.11
C MET A 1 7.04 6.29 -1.29
N LEU A 2 7.41 7.50 -1.73
CA LEU A 2 8.45 8.34 -1.11
C LEU A 2 8.21 8.71 0.38
N GLY A 3 6.96 8.64 0.88
CA GLY A 3 6.65 8.90 2.30
C GLY A 3 6.57 7.65 3.20
N LEU A 4 6.76 6.45 2.67
CA LEU A 4 6.62 5.21 3.45
C LEU A 4 8.01 4.76 3.96
N PRO A 5 8.22 4.58 5.28
CA PRO A 5 9.45 4.01 5.83
C PRO A 5 9.85 2.69 5.16
N GLY A 6 11.15 2.44 4.99
CA GLY A 6 11.69 1.29 4.24
C GLY A 6 11.04 -0.05 4.58
N LYS A 7 10.96 -0.36 5.88
CA LYS A 7 10.33 -1.60 6.40
C LYS A 7 8.87 -1.83 6.00
N TYR A 8 8.12 -0.77 5.69
CA TYR A 8 6.74 -0.85 5.21
C TYR A 8 6.68 -0.87 3.69
N ARG A 9 7.65 -0.25 3.03
CA ARG A 9 7.77 -0.23 1.58
C ARG A 9 8.10 -1.61 1.03
N GLU A 10 9.05 -2.31 1.64
CA GLU A 10 9.46 -3.66 1.23
C GLU A 10 8.28 -4.62 1.19
N VAL A 11 7.50 -4.71 2.28
CA VAL A 11 6.33 -5.61 2.33
C VAL A 11 5.24 -5.20 1.33
N VAL A 12 5.09 -3.90 1.01
CA VAL A 12 4.13 -3.42 0.00
C VAL A 12 4.58 -3.75 -1.41
N VAL A 13 5.87 -3.61 -1.72
CA VAL A 13 6.44 -3.98 -3.02
C VAL A 13 6.22 -5.47 -3.26
N LEU A 14 6.66 -6.31 -2.33
CA LEU A 14 6.55 -7.76 -2.49
C LEU A 14 5.08 -8.21 -2.60
N TYR A 15 4.18 -7.64 -1.80
CA TYR A 15 2.78 -8.04 -1.81
C TYR A 15 2.01 -7.54 -3.04
N TYR A 16 2.12 -6.26 -3.41
CA TYR A 16 1.26 -5.66 -4.45
C TYR A 16 1.91 -5.60 -5.83
N TYR A 17 3.23 -5.70 -5.94
CA TYR A 17 3.95 -5.61 -7.21
C TYR A 17 4.61 -6.92 -7.63
N GLN A 18 4.80 -7.85 -6.69
CA GLN A 18 5.38 -9.18 -6.97
C GLN A 18 4.43 -10.32 -6.58
N ASP A 19 3.18 -10.00 -6.22
CA ASP A 19 2.12 -10.94 -5.86
C ASP A 19 2.52 -11.99 -4.79
N CYS A 20 3.51 -11.68 -3.96
CA CYS A 20 3.97 -12.58 -2.91
C CYS A 20 2.95 -12.66 -1.77
N SER A 21 2.69 -13.87 -1.30
CA SER A 21 1.92 -14.12 -0.08
C SER A 21 2.67 -13.64 1.18
N THR A 22 1.94 -13.46 2.27
CA THR A 22 2.56 -13.06 3.55
C THR A 22 3.56 -14.09 4.09
N ALA A 23 3.41 -15.37 3.72
CA ALA A 23 4.33 -16.44 4.08
C ALA A 23 5.63 -16.37 3.25
N GLU A 24 5.53 -16.13 1.95
CA GLU A 24 6.70 -15.95 1.08
C GLU A 24 7.50 -14.70 1.47
N ILE A 25 6.80 -13.62 1.81
CA ILE A 25 7.44 -12.39 2.31
C ILE A 25 8.14 -12.64 3.65
N ALA A 26 7.53 -13.44 4.53
CA ALA A 26 8.12 -13.79 5.82
C ALA A 26 9.44 -14.55 5.63
N GLN A 27 9.48 -15.50 4.70
CA GLN A 27 10.70 -16.22 4.35
C GLN A 27 11.73 -15.31 3.68
N ALA A 28 11.32 -14.50 2.70
CA ALA A 28 12.21 -13.64 1.93
C ALA A 28 12.89 -12.56 2.77
N LEU A 29 12.23 -12.08 3.82
CA LEU A 29 12.76 -11.01 4.68
C LEU A 29 13.28 -11.51 6.03
N ASP A 30 13.26 -12.83 6.26
CA ASP A 30 13.57 -13.46 7.56
C ASP A 30 12.81 -12.82 8.73
N LEU A 31 11.49 -12.79 8.60
CA LEU A 31 10.57 -12.17 9.58
C LEU A 31 9.45 -13.12 9.96
N PRO A 32 8.91 -13.03 11.19
CA PRO A 32 7.66 -13.70 11.52
C PRO A 32 6.50 -13.22 10.62
N GLN A 33 5.65 -14.14 10.16
CA GLN A 33 4.48 -13.80 9.33
C GLN A 33 3.53 -12.81 10.00
N GLY A 34 3.42 -12.86 11.34
CA GLY A 34 2.70 -11.86 12.13
C GLY A 34 3.29 -10.45 12.00
N THR A 35 4.62 -10.33 11.95
CA THR A 35 5.31 -9.05 11.71
C THR A 35 5.05 -8.53 10.31
N VAL A 36 5.07 -9.39 9.29
CA VAL A 36 4.71 -9.01 7.91
C VAL A 36 3.28 -8.46 7.85
N SER A 37 2.33 -9.15 8.50
CA SER A 37 0.93 -8.74 8.57
C SER A 37 0.75 -7.37 9.23
N ILE A 38 1.44 -7.13 10.36
CA ILE A 38 1.42 -5.83 11.05
C ILE A 38 2.05 -4.74 10.19
N ARG A 39 3.17 -5.03 9.51
CA ARG A 39 3.84 -4.07 8.62
C ARG A 39 2.94 -3.70 7.44
N LEU A 40 2.26 -4.66 6.83
CA LEU A 40 1.27 -4.42 5.76
C LEU A 40 0.08 -3.59 6.25
N LYS A 41 -0.46 -3.89 7.44
CA LYS A 41 -1.53 -3.10 8.04
C LYS A 41 -1.11 -1.64 8.23
N ARG A 42 0.03 -1.40 8.88
CA ARG A 42 0.57 -0.05 9.11
C ARG A 42 0.93 0.66 7.80
N ALA A 43 1.40 -0.07 6.80
CA ALA A 43 1.65 0.47 5.48
C ALA A 43 0.37 1.00 4.85
N ARG A 44 -0.71 0.20 4.86
CA ARG A 44 -2.04 0.60 4.36
C ARG A 44 -2.59 1.81 5.12
N GLU A 45 -2.49 1.82 6.44
CA GLU A 45 -2.94 2.96 7.27
C GLU A 45 -2.21 4.26 6.89
N ARG A 46 -0.92 4.20 6.58
CA ARG A 46 -0.13 5.35 6.13
C ARG A 46 -0.43 5.77 4.70
N LEU A 47 -0.83 4.84 3.84
CA LEU A 47 -1.22 5.11 2.45
C LEU A 47 -2.67 5.59 2.33
N LYS A 48 -3.52 5.29 3.33
CA LYS A 48 -4.96 5.60 3.34
C LYS A 48 -5.27 7.09 3.13
N PRO A 49 -4.56 8.06 3.77
CA PRO A 49 -4.82 9.48 3.55
C PRO A 49 -4.57 9.87 2.09
N THR A 50 -3.43 9.47 1.53
CA THR A 50 -3.04 9.76 0.15
C THR A 50 -4.00 9.12 -0.86
N LEU A 51 -4.46 7.89 -0.60
CA LEU A 51 -5.44 7.22 -1.45
C LEU A 51 -6.82 7.86 -1.37
N LYS A 52 -7.25 8.33 -0.20
CA LYS A 52 -8.53 9.04 -0.03
C LYS A 52 -8.51 10.36 -0.79
N GLU A 53 -7.41 11.10 -0.69
CA GLU A 53 -7.20 12.37 -1.37
C GLU A 53 -7.10 12.18 -2.89
N TRP A 54 -6.40 11.15 -3.35
CA TRP A 54 -6.38 10.75 -4.76
C TRP A 54 -7.77 10.33 -5.26
N TYR A 55 -8.53 9.57 -4.48
CA TYR A 55 -9.90 9.19 -4.84
C TYR A 55 -10.79 10.43 -5.03
N TYR A 56 -10.77 11.39 -4.09
CA TYR A 56 -11.53 12.63 -4.24
C TYR A 56 -11.05 13.48 -5.43
N ALA A 57 -9.74 13.57 -5.67
CA ALA A 57 -9.18 14.31 -6.79
C ALA A 57 -9.54 13.68 -8.15
N VAL A 58 -9.44 12.35 -8.26
CA VAL A 58 -9.85 11.61 -9.46
C VAL A 58 -11.35 11.73 -9.67
N TRP A 59 -12.17 11.54 -8.63
CA TRP A 59 -13.63 11.67 -8.74
C TRP A 59 -14.07 13.07 -9.13
N THR A 60 -13.52 14.13 -8.53
CA THR A 60 -13.85 15.51 -8.92
C THR A 60 -13.43 15.82 -10.35
N SER A 61 -12.24 15.38 -10.78
CA SER A 61 -11.78 15.59 -12.16
C SER A 61 -12.55 14.77 -13.21
N ALA A 62 -13.02 13.57 -12.84
CA ALA A 62 -13.80 12.70 -13.72
C ALA A 62 -15.26 13.17 -13.83
N TYR A 63 -15.87 13.64 -12.73
CA TYR A 63 -17.24 14.16 -12.72
C TYR A 63 -17.37 15.55 -13.35
N ALA A 64 -16.32 16.37 -13.31
CA ALA A 64 -16.33 17.68 -13.98
C ALA A 64 -16.35 17.57 -15.52
N ARG A 65 -15.96 16.42 -16.08
CA ARG A 65 -15.84 16.20 -17.54
C ARG A 65 -17.10 15.58 -18.17
N THR A 66 -18.03 15.09 -17.35
CA THR A 66 -19.29 14.48 -17.80
C THR A 66 -20.48 15.44 -17.79
N LEU A 67 -20.31 16.67 -17.27
CA LEU A 67 -21.34 17.72 -17.23
C LEU A 67 -21.05 18.90 -18.19
N SER A 68 -20.13 18.71 -19.13
CA SER A 68 -19.80 19.64 -20.23
C SER A 68 -20.11 19.01 -21.56
#